data_AF-A0A2J8W075-F1
#
_entry.id   AF-A0A2J8W075-F1
#
_cell.length_a   1.000
_cell.length_b   1.000
_cell.length_c   1.000
_cell.angle_alpha   90.00
_cell.angle_beta   90.00
_cell.angle_gamma   90.00
#
_symmetry.space_group_name_H-M   'P 1'
#
loop_
_entity.id
_entity.type
_entity.pdbx_description
1 polymer ?
#
loop_
_entity_poly.entity_id
_entity_poly.type
_entity_poly.pdbx_seq_one_letter_code
_entity_poly.pdbx_strand_id
1 'polypeptide(L)'
;MPKAPKGKSTGREKKVIHPYSRKAAQITREAHKQEKKEKLKNEKALRLNLVGEKLQWFQNHLDPQKKRYSKKDACELIERIRENVTRSLYTLVDYRLLFIF
;
A
#
# COMPACT_ATOMS: atom_id res chain seq x y z
N MET A 1 22.25 5.31 -44.88
CA MET A 1 21.55 5.98 -43.77
C MET A 1 20.48 5.05 -43.22
N PRO A 2 20.40 4.80 -41.89
CA PRO A 2 19.33 3.99 -41.32
C PRO A 2 18.02 4.82 -41.30
N LYS A 3 16.93 4.23 -41.79
CA LYS A 3 15.62 4.90 -41.87
C LYS A 3 15.01 5.06 -40.47
N ALA A 4 14.62 6.30 -40.16
CA ALA A 4 13.97 6.66 -38.90
C ALA A 4 12.66 5.86 -38.69
N PRO A 5 12.37 5.42 -37.45
CA PRO A 5 11.12 4.72 -37.15
C PRO A 5 9.94 5.68 -37.30
N LYS A 6 9.03 5.35 -38.22
CA LYS A 6 7.78 6.11 -38.44
C LYS A 6 7.00 6.19 -37.12
N GLY A 7 6.72 7.42 -36.69
CA GLY A 7 6.02 7.74 -35.46
C GLY A 7 4.69 7.00 -35.33
N LYS A 8 4.43 6.50 -34.12
CA LYS A 8 3.11 5.96 -33.74
C LYS A 8 2.10 7.09 -33.87
N SER A 9 1.13 6.93 -34.77
CA SER A 9 0.03 7.87 -34.99
C SER A 9 -0.76 8.08 -33.69
N THR A 10 -0.50 9.17 -32.99
CA THR A 10 -1.17 9.67 -31.77
C THR A 10 -2.55 10.27 -32.06
N GLY A 11 -3.31 9.65 -32.98
CA GLY A 11 -4.59 10.22 -33.43
C GLY A 11 -5.50 9.28 -34.22
N ARG A 12 -5.25 7.97 -34.26
CA ARG A 12 -6.24 7.04 -34.81
C ARG A 12 -7.27 6.75 -33.73
N GLU A 13 -8.50 7.23 -33.94
CA GLU A 13 -9.71 6.79 -33.26
C GLU A 13 -9.61 5.30 -32.93
N LYS A 14 -10.03 4.91 -31.72
CA LYS A 14 -10.02 3.52 -31.26
C LYS A 14 -10.98 2.70 -32.14
N LYS A 15 -10.53 2.29 -33.31
CA LYS A 15 -11.26 1.39 -34.20
C LYS A 15 -11.62 0.15 -33.40
N VAL A 16 -12.85 -0.33 -33.56
CA VAL A 16 -13.31 -1.59 -32.96
C VAL A 16 -12.29 -2.68 -33.31
N ILE A 17 -11.65 -3.23 -32.27
CA ILE A 17 -10.60 -4.24 -32.41
C ILE A 17 -11.27 -5.59 -32.26
N HIS A 18 -11.12 -6.47 -33.24
CA HIS A 18 -11.61 -7.84 -33.13
C HIS A 18 -10.91 -8.57 -31.96
N PRO A 19 -11.64 -9.30 -31.10
CA PRO A 19 -11.09 -9.92 -29.89
C PRO A 19 -9.88 -10.84 -30.13
N TYR A 20 -9.88 -11.58 -31.24
CA TYR A 20 -8.81 -12.52 -31.59
C TYR A 20 -7.70 -11.90 -32.46
N SER A 21 -7.70 -10.58 -32.65
CA SER A 21 -6.65 -9.92 -33.43
C SER A 21 -5.33 -9.84 -32.67
N ARG A 22 -4.21 -9.76 -33.40
CA ARG A 22 -2.88 -9.54 -32.82
C ARG A 22 -2.82 -8.28 -31.96
N LYS A 23 -3.57 -7.24 -32.33
CA LYS A 23 -3.66 -5.97 -31.59
C LYS A 23 -4.37 -6.14 -30.24
N ALA A 24 -5.46 -6.91 -30.19
CA ALA A 24 -6.14 -7.24 -28.94
C ALA A 24 -5.20 -8.02 -28.00
N ALA A 25 -4.49 -9.03 -28.52
CA ALA A 25 -3.52 -9.80 -27.74
C ALA A 25 -2.38 -8.92 -27.17
N GLN A 26 -1.91 -7.91 -27.92
CA GLN A 26 -0.92 -6.95 -27.42
C GLN A 26 -1.46 -6.10 -26.28
N ILE A 27 -2.68 -5.56 -26.43
CA ILE A 27 -3.33 -4.75 -25.38
C ILE A 27 -3.50 -5.56 -24.10
N THR A 28 -3.98 -6.81 -24.19
CA THR A 28 -4.15 -7.68 -23.01
C THR A 28 -2.81 -7.97 -22.32
N ARG A 29 -1.73 -8.20 -23.09
CA ARG A 29 -0.39 -8.41 -22.53
C ARG A 29 0.14 -7.17 -21.82
N GLU A 30 -0.05 -6.00 -22.42
CA GLU A 30 0.36 -4.72 -21.83
C GLU A 30 -0.43 -4.42 -20.55
N ALA A 31 -1.76 -4.63 -20.57
CA ALA A 31 -2.62 -4.46 -19.42
C ALA A 31 -2.20 -5.38 -18.26
N HIS A 32 -2.00 -6.67 -18.52
CA HIS A 32 -1.58 -7.62 -17.49
C HIS A 32 -0.17 -7.33 -16.95
N LYS A 33 0.75 -6.84 -17.80
CA LYS A 33 2.07 -6.37 -17.36
C LYS A 33 1.94 -5.17 -16.42
N GLN A 34 1.07 -4.22 -16.76
CA GLN A 34 0.85 -3.02 -15.97
C GLN A 34 0.15 -3.35 -14.64
N GLU A 35 -0.83 -4.24 -14.66
CA GLU A 35 -1.51 -4.74 -13.45
C GLU A 35 -0.52 -5.39 -12.48
N LYS A 36 0.33 -6.31 -12.97
CA LYS A 36 1.39 -6.92 -12.15
C LYS A 36 2.33 -5.87 -11.54
N LYS A 37 2.72 -4.86 -12.34
CA LYS A 37 3.59 -3.78 -11.88
C LYS A 37 2.94 -2.95 -10.78
N GLU A 38 1.68 -2.54 -10.94
CA GLU A 38 0.97 -1.76 -9.93
C GLU A 38 0.68 -2.59 -8.68
N LYS A 39 0.35 -3.88 -8.82
CA LYS A 39 0.20 -4.79 -7.67
C LYS A 39 1.47 -4.84 -6.82
N LEU A 40 2.65 -5.04 -7.44
CA LEU A 40 3.92 -5.07 -6.72
C LEU A 40 4.25 -3.74 -6.03
N LYS A 41 3.93 -2.61 -6.67
CA LYS A 41 4.09 -1.28 -6.05
C LYS A 41 3.17 -1.11 -4.85
N ASN A 42 1.91 -1.48 -4.98
CA ASN A 42 0.91 -1.35 -3.93
C ASN A 42 1.23 -2.24 -2.73
N GLU A 43 1.68 -3.49 -2.96
CA GLU A 43 2.14 -4.38 -1.90
C GLU A 43 3.37 -3.80 -1.17
N LYS A 44 4.33 -3.24 -1.91
CA LYS A 44 5.49 -2.58 -1.30
C LYS A 44 5.10 -1.33 -0.51
N ALA A 45 4.21 -0.51 -1.05
CA ALA A 45 3.71 0.69 -0.39
C ALA A 45 2.95 0.33 0.89
N LEU A 46 2.07 -0.68 0.84
CA LEU A 46 1.34 -1.19 2.00
C LEU A 46 2.31 -1.66 3.08
N ARG A 47 3.33 -2.45 2.71
CA ARG A 47 4.33 -2.93 3.67
C ARG A 47 5.11 -1.78 4.32
N LEU A 48 5.48 -0.76 3.54
CA LEU A 48 6.16 0.42 4.07
C LEU A 48 5.24 1.26 4.96
N ASN A 49 3.97 1.43 4.59
CA ASN A 49 2.98 2.16 5.38
C ASN A 49 2.77 1.51 6.75
N LEU A 50 2.59 0.19 6.80
CA LEU A 50 2.44 -0.54 8.07
C LEU A 50 3.65 -0.37 9.00
N VAL A 51 4.87 -0.36 8.44
CA VAL A 51 6.08 -0.09 9.21
C VAL A 51 6.11 1.38 9.67
N GLY A 52 5.76 2.31 8.80
CA GLY A 52 5.67 3.74 9.08
C GLY A 52 4.70 4.05 10.22
N GLU A 53 3.48 3.52 10.18
CA GLU A 53 2.47 3.66 11.23
C GLU A 53 2.98 3.15 12.57
N LYS A 54 3.62 1.97 12.58
CA LYS A 54 4.21 1.41 13.78
C LYS A 54 5.29 2.33 14.36
N LEU A 55 6.19 2.83 13.52
CA LEU A 55 7.26 3.75 13.94
C LEU A 55 6.72 5.10 14.41
N GLN A 56 5.67 5.61 13.76
CA GLN A 56 5.03 6.86 14.14
C GLN A 56 4.41 6.79 15.54
N TRP A 57 3.80 5.64 15.90
CA TRP A 57 3.33 5.44 17.27
C TRP A 57 4.49 5.55 18.27
N PHE A 58 5.62 4.90 18.00
CA PHE A 58 6.80 5.01 18.87
C PHE A 58 7.29 6.45 18.95
N GLN A 59 7.40 7.16 17.84
CA GLN A 59 7.85 8.55 17.83
C GLN A 59 6.98 9.46 18.70
N ASN A 60 5.66 9.26 18.71
CA ASN A 60 4.74 10.08 19.51
C ASN A 60 4.72 9.71 21.01
N HIS A 61 5.12 8.50 21.37
CA HIS A 61 5.06 7.99 22.75
C HIS A 61 6.43 7.86 23.43
N LEU A 62 7.51 8.09 22.68
CA LEU A 62 8.86 8.21 23.22
C LEU A 62 9.07 9.63 23.77
N ASP A 63 9.84 9.72 24.85
CA ASP A 63 10.23 10.98 25.46
C ASP A 63 11.40 11.57 24.67
N PRO A 64 11.25 12.74 24.02
CA PRO A 64 12.32 13.36 23.23
C PRO A 64 13.57 13.71 24.04
N GLN A 65 13.43 13.89 25.36
CA GLN A 65 14.54 14.26 26.25
C GLN A 65 15.33 13.03 26.74
N LYS A 66 14.75 11.83 26.63
CA LYS A 66 15.32 10.60 27.17
C LYS A 66 16.30 9.97 26.18
N LYS A 67 17.60 10.11 26.48
CA LYS A 67 18.69 9.59 25.62
C LYS A 67 18.84 8.07 25.62
N ARG A 68 18.45 7.39 26.70
CA ARG A 68 18.59 5.92 26.84
C ARG A 68 17.39 5.33 27.56
N TYR A 69 16.92 4.20 27.05
CA TYR A 69 15.89 3.39 27.67
C TYR A 69 16.53 2.20 28.37
N SER A 70 16.14 1.96 29.63
CA SER A 70 16.50 0.73 30.32
C SER A 70 15.73 -0.45 29.72
N LYS A 71 16.17 -1.69 30.04
CA LYS A 71 15.42 -2.89 29.65
C LYS A 71 13.98 -2.86 30.18
N LYS A 72 13.79 -2.35 31.41
CA LYS A 72 12.47 -2.23 32.04
C LYS A 72 11.59 -1.25 31.26
N ASP A 73 12.13 -0.09 30.92
CA ASP A 73 11.41 0.95 30.19
C ASP A 73 10.97 0.45 28.79
N ALA A 74 11.84 -0.33 28.13
CA ALA A 74 11.52 -0.93 26.84
C ALA A 74 10.38 -1.96 26.95
N CYS A 75 10.40 -2.81 28.00
CA CYS A 75 9.31 -3.75 28.26
C CYS A 75 7.98 -3.02 28.52
N GLU A 76 7.99 -1.99 29.37
CA GLU A 76 6.79 -1.19 29.65
C GLU A 76 6.23 -0.53 28.38
N LEU A 77 7.10 -0.05 27.48
CA LEU A 77 6.69 0.52 26.20
C LEU A 77 6.01 -0.53 25.29
N ILE A 78 6.53 -1.77 25.31
CA ILE A 78 5.96 -2.90 24.55
C ILE A 78 4.63 -3.35 25.15
N GLU A 79 4.46 -3.31 26.47
CA GLU A 79 3.17 -3.61 27.11
C GLU A 79 2.13 -2.54 26.75
N ARG A 80 2.53 -1.28 26.77
CA ARG A 80 1.66 -0.14 26.44
C ARG A 80 1.15 -0.19 25.00
N ILE A 81 1.97 -0.58 24.03
CA ILE A 81 1.51 -0.74 22.64
C ILE A 81 0.51 -1.91 22.53
N ARG A 82 0.73 -3.01 23.25
CA ARG A 82 -0.19 -4.15 23.27
C ARG A 82 -1.55 -3.77 23.86
N GLU A 83 -1.55 -3.06 24.97
CA GLU A 83 -2.77 -2.56 25.61
C GLU A 83 -3.55 -1.60 24.70
N ASN A 84 -2.85 -0.69 24.02
CA ASN A 84 -3.47 0.25 23.10
C ASN A 84 -4.17 -0.50 21.94
N VAL A 85 -3.49 -1.47 21.33
CA VAL A 85 -4.08 -2.30 20.26
C VAL A 85 -5.33 -3.03 20.77
N THR A 86 -5.24 -3.68 21.92
CA THR A 86 -6.35 -4.38 22.55
C THR A 86 -7.53 -3.44 22.82
N ARG A 87 -7.28 -2.25 23.40
CA ARG A 87 -8.29 -1.23 23.67
C ARG A 87 -8.95 -0.73 22.40
N SER A 88 -8.18 -0.46 21.35
CA SER A 88 -8.70 -0.02 20.06
C SER A 88 -9.63 -1.07 19.44
N LEU A 89 -9.29 -2.35 19.55
CA LEU A 89 -10.14 -3.45 19.08
C LEU A 89 -11.46 -3.51 19.85
N TYR A 90 -11.43 -3.39 21.18
CA TYR A 90 -12.66 -3.36 21.99
C TYR A 90 -13.56 -2.19 21.59
N THR A 91 -13.01 -0.99 21.47
CA THR A 91 -13.83 0.17 21.03
C THR A 91 -14.46 -0.06 19.66
N LEU A 92 -13.74 -0.65 18.71
CA LEU A 92 -14.28 -0.92 17.36
C LEU A 92 -15.39 -1.98 17.39
N VAL A 93 -15.24 -3.00 18.23
CA VAL A 93 -16.27 -4.03 18.46
C VAL A 93 -17.50 -3.42 19.10
N ASP A 94 -17.32 -2.57 20.12
CA ASP A 94 -18.41 -1.88 20.81
C ASP A 94 -19.17 -0.94 19.86
N TYR A 95 -18.46 -0.13 19.06
CA TYR A 95 -19.08 0.74 18.04
C TYR A 95 -19.81 -0.06 16.96
N ARG A 96 -19.29 -1.23 16.56
CA ARG A 96 -19.99 -2.12 15.62
C ARG A 96 -21.26 -2.71 16.24
N LEU A 97 -21.21 -3.12 17.50
CA LEU A 97 -22.39 -3.63 18.22
C LEU A 97 -23.45 -2.53 18.40
N LEU A 98 -23.03 -1.29 18.65
CA LEU A 98 -23.93 -0.14 18.76
C LEU A 98 -24.65 0.23 17.45
N PHE A 99 -24.09 -0.13 16.30
CA PHE A 99 -24.64 0.14 14.96
C PHE A 99 -25.46 -1.02 14.38
N ILE A 100 -25.54 -2.15 15.10
CA ILE A 100 -26.30 -3.34 14.69
C ILE A 100 -27.68 -3.40 15.37
N PHE A 101 -27.93 -2.57 16.38
CA PHE A 101 -29.26 -2.32 16.97
C PHE A 101 -29.78 -0.94 16.57
#